data_AF-A0A8J3MVM2-F1
#
_entry.id   AF-A0A8J3MVM2-F1
#
_cell.length_a   1.000
_cell.length_b   1.000
_cell.length_c   1.000
_cell.angle_alpha   90.00
_cell.angle_beta   90.00
_cell.angle_gamma   90.00
#
_symmetry.space_group_name_H-M   'P 1'
#
loop_
_entity.id
_entity.type
_entity.pdbx_description
1 polymer ?
#
loop_
_entity_poly.entity_id
_entity_poly.type
_entity_poly.pdbx_seq_one_letter_code
_entity_poly.pdbx_strand_id
1 'polypeptide(L)'
;MPLVIGSIVGAEDIINAMELRCFGVGKRTWLHEAHARPLDIAIIALSLSTFVLITVLNILGGIYGTGPLHILHVQGIPANWFPH
;
A
#
# COMPACT_ATOMS: atom_id res chain seq x y z
N MET A 1 21.57 -26.84 -28.10
CA MET A 1 20.81 -25.77 -27.42
C MET A 1 19.32 -25.93 -27.71
N PRO A 2 18.64 -26.96 -27.17
CA PRO A 2 17.24 -27.27 -27.52
C PRO A 2 16.24 -26.26 -26.94
N LEU A 3 16.55 -25.68 -25.78
CA LEU A 3 15.70 -24.72 -25.09
C LEU A 3 15.50 -23.42 -25.90
N VAL A 4 16.58 -22.92 -26.50
CA VAL A 4 16.56 -21.67 -27.27
C VAL A 4 15.75 -21.84 -28.56
N ILE A 5 15.92 -22.97 -29.24
CA ILE A 5 15.18 -23.26 -30.48
C ILE A 5 13.69 -23.42 -30.17
N GLY A 6 13.34 -24.11 -29.08
CA GLY A 6 11.95 -24.24 -28.64
C GLY A 6 11.30 -22.91 -28.25
N SER A 7 12.03 -21.99 -27.60
CA SER A 7 11.50 -20.67 -27.26
C SER A 7 11.31 -19.76 -28.47
N ILE A 8 12.20 -19.86 -29.48
CA ILE A 8 12.10 -19.09 -30.72
C ILE A 8 10.87 -19.54 -31.51
N VAL A 9 10.72 -20.85 -31.74
CA VAL A 9 9.57 -21.40 -32.47
C VAL A 9 8.25 -21.10 -31.74
N GLY A 10 8.23 -21.17 -30.41
CA GLY A 10 7.06 -20.77 -29.61
C GLY A 10 6.72 -19.28 -29.74
N ALA A 11 7.72 -18.40 -29.84
CA ALA A 11 7.50 -16.97 -30.04
C ALA A 11 6.94 -16.66 -31.45
N GLU A 12 7.43 -17.34 -32.49
CA GLU A 12 6.94 -17.17 -33.86
C GLU A 12 5.46 -17.54 -34.02
N ASP A 13 5.02 -18.63 -33.38
CA ASP A 13 3.61 -19.04 -33.42
C ASP A 13 2.69 -17.98 -32.78
N ILE A 14 3.13 -17.40 -31.66
CA ILE A 14 2.40 -16.31 -30.98
C ILE A 14 2.35 -15.06 -31.84
N ILE A 15 3.46 -14.68 -32.49
CA ILE A 15 3.54 -13.50 -33.36
C ILE A 15 2.68 -13.67 -34.60
N ASN A 16 2.70 -14.84 -35.24
CA ASN A 16 1.90 -15.13 -36.41
C ASN A 16 0.39 -15.10 -36.08
N ALA A 17 -0.01 -15.68 -34.94
CA ALA A 17 -1.38 -15.57 -34.44
C ALA A 17 -1.78 -14.12 -34.12
N MET A 18 -0.82 -13.30 -33.67
CA MET A 18 -1.02 -11.89 -33.38
C MET A 18 -1.23 -11.07 -34.67
N GLU A 19 -0.44 -11.33 -35.71
CA GLU A 19 -0.54 -10.69 -37.03
C GLU A 19 -1.85 -11.06 -37.74
N LEU A 20 -2.26 -12.34 -37.70
CA LEU A 20 -3.54 -12.81 -38.26
C LEU A 20 -4.76 -12.14 -37.62
N ARG A 21 -4.65 -11.75 -36.34
CA ARG A 21 -5.70 -11.02 -35.61
C ARG A 21 -5.59 -9.50 -35.77
N CYS A 22 -4.69 -9.02 -36.63
CA CYS A 22 -4.41 -7.61 -36.88
C CYS A 22 -4.11 -6.82 -35.59
N PHE A 23 -3.50 -7.46 -34.59
CA PHE A 23 -3.10 -6.77 -33.37
C PHE A 23 -2.00 -5.76 -33.70
N GLY A 24 -2.27 -4.46 -33.48
CA GLY A 24 -1.30 -3.38 -33.68
C GLY A 24 -1.63 -2.38 -34.79
N VAL A 25 -2.63 -2.65 -35.62
CA VAL A 25 -3.01 -1.75 -36.74
C VAL A 25 -3.98 -0.63 -36.30
N GLY A 26 -4.69 -0.81 -35.18
CA GLY A 26 -5.68 0.13 -34.65
C GLY A 26 -5.27 0.85 -33.35
N LYS A 27 -6.03 1.88 -32.96
CA LYS A 27 -5.82 2.62 -31.70
C LYS A 27 -5.88 1.66 -30.52
N ARG A 28 -4.79 1.53 -29.75
CA ARG A 28 -4.72 0.63 -28.60
C ARG A 28 -5.77 1.05 -27.56
N THR A 29 -6.79 0.23 -27.41
CA THR A 29 -7.75 0.31 -26.31
C THR A 29 -7.28 -0.65 -25.22
N TRP A 30 -7.24 -0.18 -23.98
CA TRP A 30 -6.88 -1.02 -22.84
C TRP A 30 -8.04 -1.98 -22.58
N LEU A 31 -7.82 -3.28 -22.77
CA LEU A 31 -8.86 -4.31 -22.58
C LEU A 31 -9.18 -4.52 -21.10
N HIS A 32 -8.23 -4.24 -20.23
CA HIS A 32 -8.43 -4.15 -18.79
C HIS A 32 -8.13 -2.73 -18.33
N GLU A 33 -9.18 -1.93 -18.24
CA GLU A 33 -9.09 -0.61 -17.65
C GLU A 33 -8.84 -0.79 -16.15
N ALA A 34 -7.75 -0.21 -15.64
CA ALA A 34 -7.45 -0.18 -14.22
C ALA A 34 -8.49 0.72 -13.53
N HIS A 35 -9.65 0.16 -13.25
CA HIS A 35 -10.72 0.88 -12.58
C HIS A 35 -10.30 1.09 -11.13
N ALA A 36 -10.09 2.35 -10.75
CA ALA A 36 -9.84 2.72 -9.36
C ALA A 36 -11.05 2.27 -8.53
N ARG A 37 -10.88 1.20 -7.75
CA ARG A 37 -11.98 0.65 -6.97
C ARG A 37 -12.28 1.62 -5.82
N PRO A 38 -13.55 1.79 -5.43
CA PRO A 38 -13.88 2.64 -4.29
C PRO A 38 -13.19 2.18 -2.99
N LEU A 39 -12.88 0.88 -2.91
CA LEU A 39 -12.12 0.29 -1.81
C LEU A 39 -10.66 0.80 -1.78
N ASP A 40 -10.04 0.99 -2.94
CA ASP A 40 -8.68 1.54 -3.05
C ASP A 40 -8.63 2.98 -2.51
N ILE A 41 -9.64 3.79 -2.87
CA ILE A 41 -9.81 5.15 -2.34
C ILE A 41 -10.07 5.14 -0.84
N ALA A 42 -10.88 4.20 -0.33
CA ALA A 42 -11.13 4.07 1.10
C ALA A 42 -9.87 3.69 1.89
N ILE A 43 -9.03 2.80 1.35
CA ILE A 43 -7.73 2.43 1.96
C ILE A 43 -6.81 3.65 1.98
N ILE A 44 -6.68 4.36 0.86
CA ILE A 44 -5.84 5.56 0.77
C ILE A 44 -6.29 6.62 1.77
N ALA A 45 -7.61 6.87 1.86
CA ALA A 45 -8.18 7.84 2.79
C ALA A 45 -7.95 7.43 4.25
N LEU A 46 -8.10 6.15 4.58
CA LEU A 46 -7.84 5.62 5.92
C LEU A 46 -6.37 5.79 6.31
N SER A 47 -5.44 5.40 5.43
CA SER A 47 -4.01 5.54 5.68
C SER A 47 -3.59 7.00 5.88
N LEU A 48 -4.11 7.92 5.05
CA LEU A 48 -3.82 9.34 5.18
C LEU A 48 -4.40 9.92 6.49
N SER A 49 -5.64 9.54 6.84
CA SER A 49 -6.31 9.97 8.07
C SER A 49 -5.54 9.51 9.31
N THR A 50 -5.13 8.24 9.37
CA THR A 50 -4.34 7.71 10.49
C THR A 50 -3.00 8.43 10.62
N PHE A 51 -2.32 8.69 9.50
CA PHE A 51 -1.04 9.42 9.52
C PHE A 51 -1.20 10.84 10.05
N VAL A 52 -2.22 11.57 9.60
CA VAL A 52 -2.52 12.92 10.10
C VAL A 52 -2.89 12.88 11.57
N LEU A 53 -3.73 11.93 11.99
CA LEU A 53 -4.15 11.78 13.38
C LEU A 53 -2.96 11.57 14.31
N ILE A 54 -2.06 10.64 13.98
CA ILE A 54 -0.86 10.36 14.77
C ILE A 54 0.06 11.59 14.79
N THR A 55 0.23 12.26 13.65
CA THR A 55 1.07 13.47 13.57
C THR A 55 0.51 14.60 14.44
N VAL A 56 -0.80 14.84 14.38
CA VAL A 56 -1.47 15.83 15.22
C VAL A 56 -1.38 15.45 16.69
N LEU A 57 -1.64 14.19 17.05
CA LEU A 57 -1.49 13.73 18.44
C LEU A 57 -0.05 13.87 18.95
N ASN A 58 0.94 13.62 18.11
CA ASN A 58 2.35 13.76 18.46
C ASN A 58 2.74 15.22 18.66
N ILE A 59 2.32 16.11 17.76
CA ILE A 59 2.54 17.54 17.91
C ILE A 59 1.82 18.00 19.18
N LEU A 60 0.53 17.73 19.29
CA LEU A 60 -0.34 18.17 20.38
C LEU A 60 0.11 17.60 21.74
N GLY A 61 0.54 16.34 21.81
CA GLY A 61 1.13 15.72 22.99
C GLY A 61 2.53 16.23 23.31
N GLY A 62 3.31 16.63 22.30
CA GLY A 62 4.57 17.36 22.48
C GLY A 62 4.35 18.78 23.00
N ILE A 63 3.26 19.44 22.60
CA ILE A 63 2.90 20.79 23.08
C ILE A 63 2.25 20.71 24.48
N TYR A 64 1.51 19.62 24.78
CA TYR A 64 0.90 19.32 26.08
C TYR A 64 1.73 18.37 26.96
N GLY A 65 3.05 18.25 26.72
CA GLY A 65 3.98 17.37 27.44
C GLY A 65 4.14 17.63 28.94
N THR A 66 3.31 18.49 29.52
CA THR A 66 3.10 18.66 30.97
C THR A 66 1.68 18.23 31.40
N GLY A 67 1.06 17.26 30.71
CA GLY A 67 -0.27 16.75 30.99
C GLY A 67 -0.28 15.42 31.77
N PRO A 68 -1.37 15.09 32.49
CA PRO A 68 -1.45 13.99 33.47
C PRO A 68 -1.20 12.58 32.90
N LEU A 69 -1.32 12.38 31.59
CA LEU A 69 -0.98 11.10 30.93
C LEU A 69 0.53 10.80 30.94
N HIS A 70 1.38 11.84 30.99
CA HIS A 70 2.84 11.67 31.15
C HIS A 70 3.21 11.19 32.56
N ILE A 71 2.45 11.60 33.57
CA ILE A 71 2.62 11.14 34.97
C ILE A 71 2.30 9.65 35.08
N LEU A 72 1.25 9.17 34.41
CA LEU A 72 0.87 7.75 34.42
C LEU A 72 1.83 6.85 33.63
N HIS A 73 2.51 7.39 32.61
CA HIS A 73 3.46 6.62 31.79
C HIS A 73 4.88 6.60 32.38
N VAL A 74 5.33 7.68 33.03
CA VAL A 74 6.69 7.79 33.61
C VAL A 74 6.76 7.28 35.05
N GLN A 75 5.69 7.40 35.84
CA GLN A 75 5.63 6.87 37.19
C GLN A 75 5.04 5.45 37.12
N GLY A 76 5.88 4.46 36.77
CA GLY A 76 5.54 3.06 37.00
C GLY A 76 4.95 2.91 38.40
N ILE A 77 3.81 2.19 38.48
CA ILE A 77 2.98 1.89 39.66
C ILE A 77 3.70 2.26 40.97
N PRO A 78 3.26 3.30 41.71
CA PRO A 78 4.00 3.75 42.86
C PRO A 78 4.06 2.60 43.89
N ALA A 79 5.27 2.17 44.22
CA ALA A 79 5.57 1.05 45.11
C ALA A 79 5.16 1.30 46.58
N ASN A 80 4.40 2.36 46.86
CA ASN A 80 3.80 2.68 48.14
C ASN A 80 2.42 2.02 48.35
N TRP A 81 1.91 1.29 47.35
CA TRP A 81 0.66 0.52 47.43
C TRP A 81 0.84 -0.93 47.91
N PHE A 82 2.07 -1.40 48.15
CA PHE A 82 2.32 -2.66 48.85
C PHE A 82 2.64 -2.36 50.32
N PRO A 83 1.67 -2.48 51.25
CA PRO A 83 1.96 -2.46 52.67
C PRO A 83 2.79 -3.70 53.05
N HIS A 84 3.69 -3.53 54.02
CA HIS A 84 4.43 -4.62 54.68
C HIS A 84 3.50 -5.69 55.24
#